data_AF-A0A015KKM0-F1
#
_entry.id   AF-A0A015KKM0-F1
#
_cell.length_a   1.000
_cell.length_b   1.000
_cell.length_c   1.000
_cell.angle_alpha   90.00
_cell.angle_beta   90.00
_cell.angle_gamma   90.00
#
_symmetry.space_group_name_H-M   'P 1'
#
loop_
_entity.id
_entity.type
_entity.pdbx_description
1 polymer ?
#
loop_
_entity_poly.entity_id
_entity_poly.type
_entity_poly.pdbx_seq_one_letter_code
_entity_poly.pdbx_strand_id
1 'polypeptide(L)' 'MKFMIYGEQANLITHPRQFGKSTNLSMLYTFLAPTFTEEEKTQRLSLFKDLRISKFKWFIKSNFGNWPVIHISFKDLNTT' A
#
# COMPACT_ATOMS: atom_id res chain seq x y z
N MET A 1 -9.69 8.48 -0.91
CA MET A 1 -9.08 8.45 -2.27
C MET A 1 -8.67 9.83 -2.75
N LYS A 2 -9.53 10.87 -2.62
CA LYS A 2 -9.17 12.27 -2.92
C LYS A 2 -7.86 12.72 -2.24
N PHE A 3 -7.65 12.32 -0.97
CA PHE A 3 -6.43 12.64 -0.21
C PHE A 3 -5.12 12.06 -0.78
N MET A 4 -5.18 10.96 -1.55
CA MET A 4 -3.99 10.30 -2.10
C MET A 4 -3.64 10.81 -3.50
N ILE A 5 -4.60 11.45 -4.18
CA ILE A 5 -4.48 11.92 -5.56
C ILE A 5 -4.20 13.43 -5.61
N TYR A 6 -4.63 14.20 -4.61
CA TYR A 6 -4.50 15.67 -4.57
C TYR A 6 -3.60 16.19 -3.43
N GLY A 7 -2.90 15.30 -2.72
CA GLY A 7 -2.03 15.69 -1.61
C GLY A 7 -0.64 16.10 -2.09
N GLU A 8 -0.41 17.39 -2.30
CA GLU A 8 0.95 17.98 -2.27
C GLU A 8 1.58 17.92 -0.85
N GLN A 9 0.78 17.52 0.15
CA GLN A 9 1.12 17.47 1.58
C GLN A 9 1.28 16.05 2.12
N ALA A 10 2.16 15.93 3.11
CA ALA A 10 2.30 14.73 3.95
C ALA A 10 0.96 14.41 4.64
N ASN A 11 0.51 13.15 4.49
CA ASN A 11 -0.73 12.66 5.11
C ASN A 11 -0.40 11.93 6.43
N LEU A 12 -0.97 12.39 7.54
CA LEU A 12 -0.82 11.75 8.85
C LEU A 12 -2.02 10.86 9.17
N ILE A 13 -1.77 9.58 9.42
CA ILE A 13 -2.78 8.61 9.88
C ILE A 13 -2.57 8.35 11.38
N THR A 14 -3.30 9.05 12.24
CA THR A 14 -3.29 8.82 13.70
C THR A 14 -4.15 7.60 14.05
N HIS A 15 -3.58 6.59 14.72
CA HIS A 15 -4.33 5.42 15.19
C HIS A 15 -3.69 4.81 16.45
N PRO A 16 -4.47 4.11 17.31
CA PRO A 16 -3.98 3.46 18.53
C PRO A 16 -2.91 2.38 18.32
N ARG A 17 -2.30 1.93 19.42
CA ARG A 17 -1.39 0.77 19.43
C ARG A 17 -2.13 -0.48 18.93
N GLN A 18 -1.45 -1.34 18.16
CA GLN A 18 -1.98 -2.60 17.60
C GLN A 18 -3.10 -2.46 16.54
N PHE A 19 -3.33 -1.28 16.00
CA PHE A 19 -4.31 -1.06 14.92
C PHE A 19 -3.91 -1.67 13.55
N GLY A 20 -2.93 -2.57 13.48
CA GLY A 20 -2.50 -3.17 12.21
C GLY A 20 -1.72 -2.22 11.29
N LYS A 21 -1.00 -1.24 11.86
CA LYS A 21 -0.17 -0.30 11.07
C LYS A 21 0.81 -1.03 10.14
N SER A 22 1.51 -2.04 10.64
CA SER A 22 2.44 -2.86 9.85
C SER A 22 1.72 -3.60 8.73
N THR A 23 0.57 -4.21 9.02
CA THR A 23 -0.25 -4.89 8.01
C THR A 23 -0.71 -3.92 6.91
N ASN A 24 -1.12 -2.69 7.28
CA ASN A 24 -1.50 -1.66 6.32
C ASN A 24 -0.33 -1.25 5.41
N LEU A 25 0.87 -1.10 5.97
CA LEU A 25 2.08 -0.81 5.18
C LEU A 25 2.41 -1.97 4.23
N SER A 26 2.32 -3.22 4.68
CA SER A 26 2.51 -4.39 3.82
C SER A 26 1.47 -4.45 2.71
N MET A 27 0.18 -4.17 3.00
CA MET A 27 -0.87 -4.11 1.98
C MET A 27 -0.62 -3.03 0.93
N LEU A 28 -0.17 -1.84 1.34
CA LEU A 28 0.18 -0.76 0.42
C LEU A 28 1.38 -1.14 -0.46
N TYR A 29 2.41 -1.73 0.13
CA TYR A 29 3.57 -2.25 -0.61
C TYR A 29 3.14 -3.29 -1.64
N THR A 30 2.38 -4.31 -1.24
CA THR A 30 1.93 -5.38 -2.14
C THR A 30 1.07 -4.86 -3.29
N PHE A 31 0.28 -3.79 -3.07
CA PHE A 31 -0.57 -3.22 -4.10
C PHE A 31 0.17 -2.29 -5.07
N LEU A 32 1.03 -1.41 -4.56
CA LEU A 32 1.63 -0.34 -5.33
C LEU A 32 2.98 -0.74 -5.95
N ALA A 33 3.76 -1.57 -5.27
CA ALA A 33 5.13 -1.91 -5.67
C ALA A 33 5.15 -2.71 -6.98
N PRO A 34 6.15 -2.47 -7.86
CA PRO A 34 6.27 -3.20 -9.11
C PRO A 34 6.37 -4.70 -8.90
N THR A 35 5.90 -5.44 -9.90
CA THR A 35 6.01 -6.90 -10.01
C THR A 35 6.91 -7.23 -11.18
N PHE A 36 7.76 -8.24 -11.03
CA PHE A 36 8.75 -8.58 -12.05
C PHE A 36 8.29 -9.74 -12.95
N THR A 37 7.27 -10.49 -12.52
CA THR A 37 6.67 -11.59 -13.30
C THR A 37 5.15 -11.48 -13.33
N GLU A 38 4.53 -12.09 -14.35
CA GLU A 38 3.06 -12.10 -14.47
C GLU A 38 2.41 -13.05 -13.45
N GLU A 39 3.12 -14.10 -13.00
CA GLU A 39 2.65 -14.96 -11.91
C GLU A 39 2.55 -14.16 -10.60
N GLU A 40 3.58 -13.39 -10.26
CA GLU A 40 3.62 -12.56 -9.05
C GLU A 40 2.49 -11.53 -9.07
N LYS A 41 2.29 -10.89 -10.22
CA LYS A 41 1.21 -9.92 -10.44
C LYS A 41 -0.17 -10.54 -10.22
N THR A 42 -0.40 -11.73 -10.77
CA THR A 42 -1.66 -12.46 -10.62
C THR A 42 -1.91 -12.87 -9.17
N GLN A 43 -0.88 -13.39 -8.50
CA GLN A 43 -0.94 -13.76 -7.08
C GLN A 43 -1.23 -12.54 -6.20
N ARG A 44 -0.51 -11.43 -6.38
CA ARG A 44 -0.73 -10.21 -5.61
C ARG A 44 -2.13 -9.62 -5.87
N LEU A 45 -2.62 -9.60 -7.11
CA LEU A 45 -3.98 -9.16 -7.43
C LEU A 45 -5.05 -10.02 -6.73
N SER A 46 -4.81 -11.33 -6.61
CA SER A 46 -5.77 -12.26 -5.98
C SER A 46 -6.06 -11.92 -4.52
N LEU A 47 -5.06 -11.38 -3.79
CA LEU A 47 -5.20 -10.93 -2.40
C LEU A 47 -6.24 -9.81 -2.24
N PHE A 48 -6.53 -9.06 -3.31
CA PHE A 48 -7.46 -7.94 -3.27
C PHE A 48 -8.85 -8.27 -3.83
N LYS A 49 -9.09 -9.50 -4.30
CA LYS A 49 -10.32 -9.89 -5.02
C LYS A 49 -11.60 -9.63 -4.23
N ASP A 50 -11.60 -9.94 -2.93
CA ASP A 50 -12.79 -9.83 -2.07
C ASP A 50 -12.81 -8.55 -1.21
N LEU A 51 -11.85 -7.65 -1.43
CA LEU A 51 -11.74 -6.38 -0.71
C LEU A 51 -12.55 -5.28 -1.42
N ARG A 52 -12.91 -4.22 -0.68
CA ARG A 52 -13.64 -3.07 -1.24
C ARG A 52 -12.96 -2.44 -2.46
N ILE A 53 -11.64 -2.53 -2.55
CA ILE A 53 -10.85 -2.00 -3.66
C ILE A 53 -11.13 -2.71 -4.99
N SER A 54 -11.53 -4.00 -4.99
CA SER A 54 -11.83 -4.75 -6.21
C SER A 54 -13.01 -4.17 -7.00
N LYS A 55 -13.89 -3.44 -6.32
CA LYS A 55 -15.01 -2.72 -6.94
C LYS A 55 -14.53 -1.54 -7.81
N PHE A 56 -13.32 -1.03 -7.59
CA PHE A 56 -12.75 0.12 -8.29
C PHE A 56 -11.76 -0.32 -9.37
N LYS A 57 -12.26 -1.00 -10.42
CA LYS A 57 -11.42 -1.53 -11.51
C LYS A 57 -10.52 -0.47 -12.17
N TRP A 58 -11.03 0.75 -12.36
CA TRP A 58 -10.25 1.85 -12.92
C TRP A 58 -9.01 2.17 -12.08
N PHE A 59 -9.15 2.12 -10.75
CA PHE A 59 -8.07 2.45 -9.84
C PHE A 59 -6.99 1.38 -9.85
N ILE A 60 -7.39 0.11 -9.84
CA ILE A 60 -6.47 -1.04 -9.94
C ILE A 60 -5.69 -0.94 -11.24
N LYS A 61 -6.37 -0.71 -12.37
CA LYS A 61 -5.71 -0.59 -13.68
C LYS A 61 -4.68 0.54 -13.73
N SER A 62 -4.94 1.67 -13.08
CA SER A 62 -4.06 2.83 -13.11
C SER A 62 -2.91 2.78 -12.09
N ASN A 63 -3.05 2.09 -10.96
CA ASN A 63 -2.12 2.21 -9.83
C ASN A 63 -1.45 0.91 -9.39
N PHE A 64 -2.03 -0.25 -9.71
CA PHE A 64 -1.48 -1.52 -9.25
C PHE A 64 -0.11 -1.79 -9.89
N GLY A 65 0.90 -2.02 -9.05
CA GLY A 65 2.26 -2.33 -9.50
C GLY A 65 2.99 -1.21 -10.25
N ASN A 66 2.48 0.02 -10.22
CA ASN A 66 3.03 1.12 -11.03
C ASN A 66 3.96 2.07 -10.25
N TRP A 67 4.15 1.88 -8.95
CA TRP A 67 4.79 2.87 -8.10
C TRP A 67 5.90 2.27 -7.23
N PRO A 68 7.12 2.84 -7.22
CA PRO A 68 8.12 2.43 -6.24
C PRO A 68 7.63 2.77 -4.83
N VAL A 69 7.73 1.80 -3.90
CA VAL A 69 7.28 1.97 -2.52
C VAL A 69 8.46 1.89 -1.58
N ILE A 70 8.68 2.96 -0.81
CA ILE A 70 9.67 3.01 0.26
C ILE A 70 8.92 3.16 1.59
N HIS A 71 9.20 2.28 2.54
CA HIS A 71 8.73 2.42 3.91
C HIS A 71 9.94 2.52 4.83
N ILE A 72 9.94 3.51 5.72
CA ILE A 72 11.01 3.76 6.69
C ILE A 72 10.42 3.53 8.08
N SER A 73 11.09 2.71 8.88
CA SER A 73 10.72 2.43 10.27
C SER A 73 11.81 2.93 11.20
N PHE A 74 11.41 3.66 12.24
CA PHE A 74 12.31 4.15 13.30
C PHE A 74 12.25 3.29 14.57
N LYS A 75 11.64 2.10 14.49
CA LYS A 75 11.41 1.23 15.65
C LYS A 75 12.71 0.80 16.34
N ASP A 76 13.79 0.62 15.57
CA ASP A 76 15.06 0.08 16.03
C ASP A 76 16.14 1.17 16.19
N LEU A 77 15.75 2.45 16.13
CA LEU A 77 16.63 3.55 16.50
C LEU A 77 16.78 3.58 18.04
N ASN A 78 17.67 2.75 18.55
CA ASN A 78 18.14 2.88 19.93
C ASN A 78 19.06 4.10 19.98
N THR A 79 18.58 5.20 20.55
CA THR A 79 19.41 6.32 20.96
C THR A 79 20.37 5.81 22.04
N THR A 80 21.64 5.63 21.65
CA THR A 80 22.75 5.57 22.60
C THR A 80 22.96 6.95 23.21
#